data_AF-A0A385N3B8-F1
#
_entry.id   AF-A0A385N3B8-F1
#
_cell.length_a   1.000
_cell.length_b   1.000
_cell.length_c   1.000
_cell.angle_alpha   90.00
_cell.angle_beta   90.00
_cell.angle_gamma   90.00
#
_symmetry.space_group_name_H-M   'P 1'
#
loop_
_entity.id
_entity.type
_entity.pdbx_description
1 polymer ?
#
loop_
_entity_poly.entity_id
_entity_poly.type
_entity_poly.pdbx_seq_one_letter_code
_entity_poly.pdbx_strand_id
1 'polypeptide(L)' 'MSTYTQDIHTQTYQFSYEITFAPKGMHVPKTGLLSGRGADDVILQLVNQFPACKGKVKRVKQ' A
#
# COMPACT_ATOMS: atom_id res chain seq x y z
N MET A 1 -39.02 10.93 5.25
CA MET A 1 -37.65 11.22 4.76
C MET A 1 -36.72 10.24 5.43
N SER A 2 -36.31 9.18 4.73
CA SER A 2 -35.35 8.21 5.27
C SER A 2 -33.95 8.74 5.03
N THR A 3 -33.28 9.19 6.08
CA THR A 3 -31.89 9.62 6.02
C THR A 3 -31.03 8.40 5.74
N TYR A 4 -30.53 8.29 4.52
CA TYR A 4 -29.55 7.29 4.14
C TYR A 4 -28.21 7.69 4.79
N THR A 5 -27.94 7.16 5.98
CA THR A 5 -26.61 7.24 6.58
C THR A 5 -25.71 6.37 5.73
N GLN A 6 -24.97 6.96 4.78
CA GLN A 6 -23.79 6.31 4.24
C GLN A 6 -22.81 6.18 5.37
N ASP A 7 -22.82 5.01 5.99
CA ASP A 7 -21.70 4.55 6.77
C ASP A 7 -20.54 4.42 5.77
N ILE A 8 -19.71 5.46 5.71
CA ILE A 8 -18.51 5.48 4.88
C ILE A 8 -17.50 4.57 5.58
N HIS A 9 -17.79 3.26 5.64
CA HIS A 9 -16.78 2.25 5.85
C HIS A 9 -15.83 2.38 4.67
N THR A 10 -14.80 3.22 4.82
CA THR A 10 -13.66 3.24 3.91
C THR A 10 -13.04 1.86 4.02
N GLN A 11 -13.49 0.94 3.17
CA GLN A 11 -13.07 -0.44 3.19
C GLN A 11 -11.57 -0.45 2.89
N THR A 12 -10.78 -0.71 3.93
CA THR A 12 -9.34 -0.86 3.76
C THR A 12 -9.06 -2.31 3.44
N TYR A 13 -8.25 -2.52 2.41
CA TYR A 13 -7.76 -3.82 2.05
C TYR A 13 -6.32 -3.96 2.52
N GLN A 14 -5.95 -5.18 2.87
CA GLN A 14 -4.57 -5.50 3.20
C GLN A 14 -3.83 -5.85 1.92
N PHE A 15 -2.63 -5.31 1.77
CA PHE A 15 -1.75 -5.53 0.64
C PHE A 15 -0.39 -6.01 1.13
N SER A 16 0.14 -7.05 0.52
CA SER A 16 1.53 -7.43 0.66
C SER A 16 2.37 -6.69 -0.37
N TYR A 17 3.55 -6.25 0.03
CA TYR A 17 4.51 -5.63 -0.86
C TYR A 17 5.85 -6.34 -0.81
N GLU A 18 6.50 -6.38 -1.97
CA GLU A 18 7.84 -6.88 -2.16
C GLU A 18 8.58 -5.86 -3.03
N ILE A 19 9.42 -5.05 -2.40
CA ILE A 19 10.14 -3.97 -3.07
C ILE A 19 11.65 -4.10 -2.84
N THR A 20 12.42 -3.58 -3.79
CA THR A 20 13.84 -3.30 -3.64
C THR A 20 13.98 -1.79 -3.64
N PHE A 21 14.47 -1.22 -2.55
CA PHE A 21 14.80 0.20 -2.49
C PHE A 21 16.32 0.36 -2.51
N ALA A 22 16.82 1.33 -3.27
CA ALA A 22 18.25 1.49 -3.52
C ALA A 22 18.79 2.81 -2.94
N PRO A 23 18.79 3.00 -1.61
CA PRO A 23 19.34 4.22 -1.02
C PRO A 23 20.85 4.26 -1.29
N LYS A 24 21.33 5.35 -1.88
CA LYS A 24 22.77 5.57 -2.12
C LYS A 24 23.46 4.42 -2.88
N GLY A 25 22.71 3.73 -3.76
CA GLY A 25 23.23 2.65 -4.60
C GLY A 25 23.26 1.25 -3.97
N MET A 26 22.87 1.09 -2.70
CA MET A 26 22.76 -0.24 -2.09
C MET A 26 21.37 -0.82 -2.29
N HIS A 27 21.23 -1.96 -2.97
CA HIS A 27 19.91 -2.61 -3.12
C HIS A 27 19.49 -3.28 -1.81
N VAL A 28 18.45 -2.76 -1.18
CA VAL A 28 17.88 -3.30 0.05
C VAL A 28 16.49 -3.85 -0.24
N PRO A 29 16.29 -5.18 -0.18
CA PRO A 29 14.98 -5.78 -0.28
C PRO A 29 14.15 -5.46 0.97
N LYS A 30 12.87 -5.15 0.76
CA LYS A 30 11.88 -4.90 1.81
C LYS A 30 10.59 -5.62 1.45
N THR A 31 10.07 -6.36 2.41
CA THR A 31 8.76 -7.01 2.31
C THR A 31 7.92 -6.64 3.52
N GLY A 32 6.62 -6.68 3.37
CA GLY A 32 5.71 -6.35 4.47
C GLY A 32 4.26 -6.31 4.05
N LEU A 33 3.42 -5.83 4.97
CA LEU A 33 1.99 -5.67 4.79
C LEU A 33 1.62 -4.22 5.07
N LEU A 34 0.76 -3.66 4.22
CA LEU A 34 0.18 -2.33 4.38
C LEU A 34 -1.32 -2.41 4.17
N SER A 35 -2.05 -1.51 4.82
CA SER A 35 -3.48 -1.36 4.63
C SER A 35 -3.74 -0.09 3.85
N GLY A 36 -4.58 -0.18 2.82
CA GLY A 36 -4.94 0.96 2.00
C GLY A 36 -6.30 0.75 1.34
N ARG A 37 -6.88 1.83 0.85
CA ARG A 37 -8.18 1.79 0.13
C ARG A 37 -8.05 1.14 -1.24
N GLY A 38 -6.87 1.25 -1.83
CA GLY A 38 -6.52 0.70 -3.14
C GLY A 38 -5.03 0.45 -3.23
N ALA A 39 -4.60 -0.17 -4.33
CA ALA A 39 -3.18 -0.40 -4.57
C ALA A 39 -2.43 0.94 -4.76
N ASP A 40 -3.09 1.96 -5.32
CA ASP A 40 -2.58 3.32 -5.49
C ASP A 40 -2.21 3.97 -4.16
N ASP A 41 -3.10 3.92 -3.16
CA ASP A 41 -2.89 4.46 -1.82
C ASP A 41 -1.67 3.78 -1.14
N VAL A 42 -1.57 2.45 -1.26
CA VAL A 42 -0.41 1.69 -0.75
C VAL A 42 0.88 2.03 -1.49
N ILE A 43 0.84 2.19 -2.81
CA ILE A 43 2.01 2.57 -3.61
C ILE A 43 2.49 3.97 -3.21
N LEU A 44 1.57 4.93 -3.02
CA LEU A 44 1.88 6.27 -2.53
C LEU A 44 2.57 6.23 -1.16
N GLN A 45 2.04 5.45 -0.21
CA GLN A 45 2.67 5.25 1.09
C GLN A 45 4.08 4.67 0.97
N LEU A 46 4.26 3.65 0.11
CA LEU A 46 5.56 3.01 -0.12
C LEU A 46 6.58 3.95 -0.75
N VAL A 47 6.19 4.74 -1.75
CA VAL A 47 7.09 5.70 -2.40
C VAL A 47 7.48 6.84 -1.45
N ASN A 48 6.57 7.25 -0.57
CA ASN A 48 6.87 8.25 0.46
C ASN A 48 7.85 7.72 1.52
N GLN A 49 7.74 6.44 1.89
CA GLN A 49 8.63 5.80 2.87
C GLN A 49 9.97 5.35 2.27
N PHE A 50 9.95 4.87 1.02
CA PHE A 50 11.09 4.32 0.29
C PHE A 50 11.21 5.00 -1.08
N PRO A 51 11.84 6.19 -1.16
CA PRO A 51 11.99 6.91 -2.41
C PRO A 51 12.75 6.06 -3.44
N ALA A 52 12.28 6.09 -4.69
CA ALA A 52 12.82 5.33 -5.82
C ALA A 52 12.83 3.79 -5.63
N CYS A 53 11.91 3.24 -4.84
CA CYS A 53 11.74 1.78 -4.75
C CYS A 53 11.15 1.17 -6.04
N LYS A 54 11.51 -0.07 -6.34
CA LYS A 54 10.92 -0.87 -7.43
C LYS A 54 10.41 -2.19 -6.88
N GLY A 55 9.24 -2.63 -7.30
CA GLY A 55 8.69 -3.89 -6.80
C GLY A 55 7.26 -4.16 -7.21
N LYS A 56 6.60 -5.01 -6.43
CA LYS A 56 5.22 -5.42 -6.66
C LYS A 56 4.41 -5.27 -5.37
N VAL A 57 3.15 -4.88 -5.53
CA VAL A 57 2.15 -4.86 -4.46
C VAL A 57 1.03 -5.81 -4.87
N LYS A 58 0.57 -6.66 -3.95
CA LYS A 58 -0.50 -7.63 -4.17
C LYS A 58 -1.55 -7.48 -3.08
N ARG A 59 -2.83 -7.49 -3.47
CA ARG A 59 -3.91 -7.51 -2.49
C ARG A 59 -3.96 -8.88 -1.83
N VAL A 60 -3.94 -8.90 -0.51
CA VAL A 60 -4.23 -10.10 0.28
C VAL A 60 -5.75 -10.29 0.24
N LYS A 61 -6.20 -11.37 -0.39
CA LYS A 61 -7.61 -11.78 -0.26
C LYS A 61 -7.78 -12.31 1.17
N GLN A 62 -8.69 -11.70 1.92
CA GLN A 62 -9.21 -12.28 3.16
C GLN A 62 -9.92 -13.60 2.85
#